data_AF-A0A136KTU1-F1
#
_entry.id   AF-A0A136KTU1-F1
#
_cell.length_a   1.000
_cell.length_b   1.000
_cell.length_c   1.000
_cell.angle_alpha   90.00
_cell.angle_beta   90.00
_cell.angle_gamma   90.00
#
_symmetry.space_group_name_H-M   'P 1'
#
loop_
_entity.id
_entity.type
_entity.pdbx_description
1 polymer ?
#
loop_
_entity_poly.entity_id
_entity_poly.type
_entity_poly.pdbx_seq_one_letter_code
_entity_poly.pdbx_strand_id
1 'polypeptide(L)' 'MTDFEQMLLKEVSTLPESRQADVLAFVRFLKISLPDEEKIKKDFQEALADARATAKRLNITDEDINDEIRAVREGK' A
#
# COMPACT_ATOMS: atom_id res chain seq x y z
N MET A 1 22.59 22.47 -3.71
CA MET A 1 21.92 22.11 -2.45
C MET A 1 20.76 23.07 -2.28
N THR A 2 19.53 22.58 -2.07
CA THR A 2 18.34 23.42 -1.89
C THR A 2 18.28 24.01 -0.47
N ASP A 3 17.47 25.05 -0.27
CA ASP A 3 17.23 25.64 1.06
C ASP A 3 16.70 24.58 2.05
N PHE A 4 15.87 23.65 1.55
CA PHE A 4 15.37 22.53 2.32
C PHE A 4 16.48 21.55 2.71
N GLU A 5 17.37 21.19 1.78
CA GLU A 5 18.50 20.29 2.06
C GLU A 5 19.47 20.89 3.10
N GLN A 6 19.74 22.19 3.03
CA GLN A 6 20.56 22.89 4.01
C GLN A 6 19.90 22.92 5.39
N MET A 7 18.61 23.23 5.45
CA MET A 7 17.84 23.25 6.69
C MET A 7 17.80 21.86 7.33
N LEU A 8 17.54 20.82 6.54
CA LEU A 8 17.53 19.44 7.01
C LEU A 8 18.88 19.01 7.59
N LEU A 9 19.99 19.33 6.92
CA LEU A 9 21.35 19.05 7.41
C LEU A 9 21.64 19.76 8.73
N LYS A 10 21.25 21.03 8.84
CA LYS A 10 21.42 21.80 10.08
C LYS A 10 20.65 21.18 11.24
N GLU A 11 19.38 20.84 11.05
CA GLU A 11 18.56 20.24 12.09
C GLU A 11 19.12 18.88 12.53
N VAL A 12 19.42 17.99 11.56
CA VAL A 12 19.94 16.64 11.86
C VAL A 12 21.32 16.68 12.52
N SER A 13 22.21 17.58 12.09
CA SER A 13 23.58 17.66 12.63
C SER A 13 23.65 18.10 14.09
N THR A 14 22.62 18.76 14.61
CA THR A 14 22.54 19.18 16.02
C THR A 14 21.94 18.12 16.94
N LEU A 15 21.43 17.02 16.39
CA LEU A 15 20.87 15.93 17.18
C LEU A 15 21.97 15.04 17.78
N PRO A 16 21.73 14.44 18.97
CA PRO A 16 22.54 13.33 19.47
C PRO A 16 22.59 12.17 18.46
N GLU A 17 23.70 11.45 18.40
CA GLU A 17 23.93 10.36 17.43
C GLU A 17 22.82 9.29 17.44
N SER A 18 22.30 8.95 18.62
CA SER A 18 21.16 8.02 18.76
C SER A 18 19.91 8.52 18.05
N ARG A 19 19.66 9.84 18.05
CA ARG A 19 18.53 10.46 17.36
C ARG A 19 18.77 10.64 15.86
N GLN A 20 20.02 10.81 15.44
CA GLN A 20 20.35 10.83 14.00
C GLN A 20 20.04 9.47 13.35
N ALA A 21 20.33 8.37 14.06
CA ALA A 21 19.97 7.02 13.62
C ALA A 21 18.44 6.84 13.48
N ASP A 22 17.67 7.35 14.45
CA ASP A 22 16.20 7.33 14.39
C ASP A 22 15.66 8.10 13.16
N VAL A 23 16.18 9.30 12.89
CA VAL A 23 15.77 10.11 11.72
C VAL A 23 16.10 9.39 10.42
N LEU A 24 17.28 8.77 10.32
CA LEU A 24 17.66 8.01 9.14
C LEU A 24 16.73 6.80 8.93
N ALA A 25 16.36 6.10 10.00
CA ALA A 25 15.40 5.00 9.95
C ALA A 25 14.02 5.49 9.48
N PHE A 26 13.57 6.64 9.97
CA PHE A 26 12.30 7.24 9.55
C PHE A 26 12.29 7.66 8.07
N VAL A 27 13.36 8.28 7.58
CA VAL A 27 13.48 8.63 6.15
C VAL A 27 13.47 7.38 5.26
N ARG A 28 14.13 6.29 5.70
CA ARG A 28 14.08 5.00 4.99
C ARG A 28 12.67 4.42 5.01
N PHE A 29 11.98 4.49 6.15
CA PHE A 29 10.59 4.09 6.25
C PHE A 29 9.74 4.87 5.24
N LEU A 30 9.82 6.21 5.20
CA LEU A 30 9.08 7.02 4.24
C LEU A 30 9.33 6.57 2.80
N LYS A 31 10.57 6.24 2.43
CA LYS A 31 10.89 5.75 1.08
C LYS A 31 10.28 4.39 0.74
N ILE A 32 10.14 3.51 1.73
CA ILE A 32 9.55 2.17 1.57
C ILE A 32 8.02 2.22 1.66
N SER A 33 7.51 3.05 2.55
CA SER A 33 6.08 3.19 2.84
C SER A 33 5.37 4.10 1.86
N LEU A 34 6.10 4.84 1.02
CA LEU A 34 5.53 5.54 -0.11
C LEU A 34 4.94 4.48 -1.04
N PRO A 35 3.61 4.33 -1.05
CA PRO A 35 3.00 3.40 -1.96
C PRO A 35 3.29 3.93 -3.36
N ASP A 36 3.90 3.10 -4.20
CA ASP A 36 3.92 3.37 -5.62
C ASP A 36 2.47 3.27 -6.09
N GLU A 37 1.77 4.40 -6.15
CA GLU A 37 0.35 4.48 -6.52
C GLU A 37 0.09 3.77 -7.85
N GLU A 38 1.03 3.88 -8.79
CA GLU A 38 0.96 3.19 -10.07
C GLU A 38 1.13 1.68 -9.89
N LYS A 39 2.03 1.23 -9.03
CA LYS A 39 2.14 -0.19 -8.67
C LYS A 39 0.86 -0.70 -8.00
N ILE A 40 0.30 0.01 -7.02
CA ILE A 40 -0.94 -0.42 -6.34
C ILE A 40 -2.08 -0.53 -7.33
N LYS A 41 -2.23 0.47 -8.19
CA LYS A 41 -3.26 0.48 -9.23
C LYS A 41 -3.06 -0.69 -10.19
N LYS A 42 -1.82 -0.98 -10.59
CA LYS A 42 -1.49 -2.12 -11.45
C LYS A 42 -1.82 -3.45 -10.77
N ASP A 43 -1.36 -3.66 -9.53
CA ASP A 43 -1.63 -4.87 -8.76
C ASP A 43 -3.14 -5.10 -8.60
N PHE A 44 -3.91 -4.03 -8.35
CA PHE A 44 -5.37 -4.10 -8.27
C PHE A 44 -6.02 -4.51 -9.59
N GLN A 45 -5.60 -3.93 -10.72
CA GLN A 45 -6.13 -4.29 -12.03
C GLN A 45 -5.82 -5.75 -12.40
N GLU A 46 -4.63 -6.23 -12.06
CA GLU A 46 -4.22 -7.62 -12.27
C GLU A 46 -5.07 -8.59 -11.43
N ALA A 47 -5.21 -8.32 -10.12
CA ALA A 47 -6.06 -9.11 -9.24
C ALA A 47 -7.53 -9.14 -9.70
N LEU A 48 -8.06 -8.00 -10.18
CA LEU A 48 -9.41 -7.91 -10.71
C LEU A 48 -9.59 -8.72 -12.00
N ALA A 49 -8.59 -8.72 -12.88
CA ALA A 49 -8.58 -9.52 -14.10
C ALA A 49 -8.58 -11.02 -13.77
N ASP A 50 -7.75 -11.44 -12.82
CA ASP A 50 -7.66 -12.83 -12.37
C ASP A 50 -8.95 -13.32 -11.70
N ALA A 51 -9.57 -12.48 -10.87
CA ALA A 51 -10.87 -12.78 -10.26
C ALA A 51 -11.96 -12.99 -11.32
N ARG A 52 -12.02 -12.10 -12.34
CA ARG A 52 -12.98 -12.22 -13.45
C ARG A 52 -12.72 -13.46 -14.31
N ALA A 53 -11.45 -13.77 -14.59
CA ALA A 53 -11.08 -14.98 -15.31
C ALA A 53 -11.49 -16.24 -14.54
N THR A 54 -11.30 -16.23 -13.21
CA THR A 54 -11.71 -17.31 -12.32
C THR A 54 -13.23 -17.48 -12.31
N ALA A 55 -13.99 -16.39 -12.19
CA ALA A 55 -15.45 -16.42 -12.24
C ALA A 55 -15.94 -17.04 -13.55
N LYS A 56 -15.35 -16.63 -14.69
CA LYS A 56 -15.66 -17.22 -15.99
C LYS A 56 -15.32 -18.71 -16.08
N ARG A 57 -14.15 -19.12 -15.57
CA ARG A 57 -13.70 -20.52 -15.57
C ARG A 57 -14.61 -21.42 -14.73
N LEU A 58 -15.11 -20.89 -13.62
CA LEU A 58 -15.96 -21.61 -12.68
C LEU A 58 -17.46 -21.44 -12.96
N ASN A 59 -17.81 -20.68 -14.00
CA ASN A 59 -19.18 -20.33 -14.34
C ASN A 59 -19.96 -19.70 -13.16
N ILE A 60 -19.26 -18.91 -12.34
CA ILE A 60 -19.83 -18.17 -11.23
C ILE A 60 -20.68 -17.04 -11.81
N THR A 61 -21.95 -17.00 -11.41
CA THR A 61 -22.91 -15.98 -11.80
C THR A 61 -22.98 -14.86 -10.76
N ASP A 62 -23.56 -13.73 -11.13
CA ASP A 62 -23.83 -12.64 -10.19
C ASP A 62 -24.80 -13.07 -9.07
N GLU A 63 -25.68 -14.04 -9.35
CA GLU A 63 -26.60 -14.61 -8.37
C GLU A 63 -25.84 -15.41 -7.30
N ASP A 64 -24.88 -16.26 -7.72
CA ASP A 64 -24.01 -17.00 -6.80
C ASP A 64 -23.23 -16.06 -5.87
N ILE A 65 -22.72 -14.94 -6.41
CA ILE A 65 -22.01 -13.92 -5.63
C ILE A 65 -22.94 -13.25 -4.62
N ASN A 66 -24.16 -12.89 -5.04
CA ASN A 66 -25.13 -12.24 -4.18
C ASN A 66 -25.62 -13.16 -3.06
N ASP A 67 -25.75 -14.46 -3.34
CA ASP A 67 -26.13 -15.46 -2.35
C ASP A 67 -25.02 -15.67 -1.31
N GLU A 68 -23.75 -15.72 -1.73
CA GLU A 68 -22.60 -15.78 -0.83
C GLU A 68 -22.51 -14.53 0.06
N ILE A 69 -22.65 -13.34 -0.53
CA ILE A 69 -22.67 -12.06 0.24
C ILE A 69 -23.79 -12.07 1.27
N ARG A 70 -24.97 -12.58 0.90
CA ARG A 70 -26.12 -12.66 1.80
C ARG A 70 -25.86 -13.65 2.93
N ALA A 71 -25.36 -14.84 2.63
CA ALA A 71 -25.02 -15.85 3.62
C ALA A 71 -24.05 -15.31 4.68
N VAL A 72 -22.97 -14.64 4.25
CA VAL A 72 -21.99 -14.02 5.15
C VAL A 72 -22.61 -12.91 6.00
N ARG A 73 -23.45 -12.05 5.41
CA ARG A 73 -24.12 -10.95 6.14
C ARG A 73 -25.17 -11.43 7.12
N GLU A 74 -25.82 -12.56 6.84
CA GLU A 74 -26.80 -13.21 7.71
C GLU A 74 -26.13 -14.09 8.79
N GLY A 75 -24.78 -14.13 8.82
CA GLY A 75 -24.01 -14.83 9.86
C GLY A 75 -24.02 -16.35 9.71
N LYS A 76 -24.15 -16.86 8.49
CA LYS A 76 -23.90 -18.27 8.17
C LYS A 76 -22.44 -18.49 7.77
#